data_AF-A0A1Q5R5K0-F1
#
_entry.id   AF-A0A1Q5R5K0-F1
#
_cell.length_a   1.000
_cell.length_b   1.000
_cell.length_c   1.000
_cell.angle_alpha   90.00
_cell.angle_beta   90.00
_cell.angle_gamma   90.00
#
_symmetry.space_group_name_H-M   'P 1'
#
loop_
_entity.id
_entity.type
_entity.pdbx_description
1 polymer ?
#
loop_
_entity_poly.entity_id
_entity_poly.type
_entity_poly.pdbx_seq_one_letter_code
_entity_poly.pdbx_strand_id
1 'polypeptide(L)'
;MPVLPIPLPNVRKLDQMPSWPEWVDLRVRSMKDECQRALVDGKYRTLPTLPVDLALTQDQRAEIERYISDVLALFEQTPAQHEDWERATLAKITELFFGPLRNGRPSADEVEIAGKYYLLALRDVPSWAVDIAVENWLCGFCGNDERGEPYDSQWRPVPAVLKKVAISVTYPLHAQVRMLRRLLAAEPIIEFSEEHRANMRARVAGLLLLARG
;
A
#
# COMPACT_ATOMS: atom_id res chain seq x y z
N MET A 1 -10.46 -16.09 -19.66
CA MET A 1 -9.50 -15.03 -20.06
C MET A 1 -8.10 -15.51 -19.75
N PRO A 2 -7.11 -15.29 -20.62
CA PRO A 2 -5.71 -15.61 -20.31
C PRO A 2 -5.24 -14.80 -19.09
N VAL A 3 -4.47 -15.44 -18.20
CA VAL A 3 -3.87 -14.77 -17.04
C VAL A 3 -2.65 -14.01 -17.51
N LEU A 4 -2.82 -12.71 -17.75
CA LEU A 4 -1.70 -11.82 -18.03
C LEU A 4 -0.96 -11.51 -16.73
N PRO A 5 0.39 -11.52 -16.74
CA PRO A 5 1.18 -11.24 -15.56
C PRO A 5 0.96 -9.81 -15.08
N ILE A 6 0.94 -9.63 -13.76
CA ILE A 6 0.82 -8.33 -13.13
C ILE A 6 2.21 -7.67 -13.15
N PRO A 7 2.38 -6.52 -13.83
CA PRO A 7 3.68 -5.86 -13.94
C PRO A 7 4.12 -5.30 -12.59
N LEU A 8 5.38 -5.57 -12.20
CA LEU A 8 5.95 -5.00 -10.99
C LEU A 8 6.12 -3.48 -11.12
N PRO A 9 5.87 -2.72 -10.04
CA PRO A 9 6.07 -1.29 -10.05
C PRO A 9 7.55 -0.95 -10.11
N ASN A 10 7.89 0.09 -10.87
CA ASN A 10 9.22 0.68 -10.79
C ASN A 10 9.27 1.58 -9.56
N VAL A 11 9.94 1.11 -8.50
CA VAL A 11 10.03 1.87 -7.24
C VAL A 11 10.62 3.26 -7.41
N ARG A 12 11.44 3.52 -8.43
CA ARG A 12 12.01 4.86 -8.70
C ARG A 12 11.05 5.83 -9.37
N LYS A 13 9.90 5.34 -9.86
CA LYS A 13 8.91 6.13 -10.61
C LYS A 13 7.50 5.72 -10.18
N LEU A 14 7.20 5.94 -8.90
CA LEU A 14 5.88 5.64 -8.34
C LEU A 14 4.77 6.60 -8.82
N ASP A 15 5.12 7.69 -9.48
CA ASP A 15 4.20 8.53 -10.25
C ASP A 15 3.72 7.82 -11.53
N GLN A 16 4.50 6.87 -12.04
CA GLN A 16 4.25 6.10 -13.25
C GLN A 16 3.92 4.63 -12.94
N MET A 17 3.00 4.43 -11.99
CA MET A 17 2.55 3.08 -11.65
C MET A 17 1.97 2.39 -12.88
N PRO A 18 2.34 1.12 -13.14
CA PRO A 18 1.80 0.41 -14.27
C PRO A 18 0.30 0.19 -14.09
N SER A 19 -0.44 0.32 -15.19
CA SER A 19 -1.87 -0.01 -15.19
C SER A 19 -2.07 -1.48 -14.87
N TRP A 20 -3.15 -1.79 -14.16
CA TRP A 20 -3.54 -3.16 -13.90
C TRP A 20 -3.90 -3.89 -15.20
N PRO A 21 -3.63 -5.21 -15.29
CA PRO A 21 -4.26 -6.04 -16.30
C PRO A 21 -5.78 -5.94 -16.20
N GLU A 22 -6.48 -5.96 -17.34
CA GLU A 22 -7.94 -5.80 -17.43
C GLU A 22 -8.68 -6.76 -16.49
N TRP A 23 -8.20 -8.00 -16.37
CA TRP A 23 -8.82 -9.01 -15.53
C TRP A 23 -8.76 -8.67 -14.02
N VAL A 24 -7.73 -7.94 -13.57
CA VAL A 24 -7.58 -7.44 -12.20
C VAL A 24 -8.46 -6.22 -12.00
N ASP A 25 -8.38 -5.23 -12.90
CA ASP A 25 -9.13 -3.98 -12.82
C ASP A 25 -10.64 -4.24 -12.78
N LEU A 26 -11.15 -5.12 -13.66
CA LEU A 26 -12.56 -5.52 -13.67
C LEU A 26 -13.01 -6.10 -12.33
N ARG A 27 -12.20 -6.97 -11.71
CA ARG A 27 -12.55 -7.61 -10.44
C ARG A 27 -12.48 -6.64 -9.28
N VAL A 28 -11.46 -5.78 -9.23
CA VAL A 28 -11.33 -4.74 -8.21
C VAL A 28 -12.53 -3.81 -8.24
N ARG A 29 -13.00 -3.40 -9.43
CA ARG A 29 -14.19 -2.54 -9.58
C ARG A 29 -15.50 -3.25 -9.23
N SER A 30 -15.59 -4.55 -9.48
CA SER A 30 -16.77 -5.36 -9.16
C SER A 30 -16.83 -5.83 -7.71
N MET A 31 -15.73 -5.76 -6.97
CA MET A 31 -15.65 -6.19 -5.58
C MET A 31 -16.47 -5.28 -4.68
N LYS A 32 -17.32 -5.88 -3.83
CA LYS A 32 -18.17 -5.16 -2.87
C LYS A 32 -18.06 -5.79 -1.49
N ASP A 33 -18.29 -4.99 -0.45
CA ASP A 33 -18.49 -5.52 0.90
C ASP A 33 -19.95 -5.88 1.09
N GLU A 34 -20.22 -7.16 1.34
CA GLU A 34 -21.58 -7.64 1.58
C GLU A 34 -21.62 -8.43 2.90
N CYS A 35 -22.72 -8.31 3.63
CA CYS A 35 -22.97 -9.12 4.82
C CYS A 35 -23.59 -10.44 4.37
N GLN A 36 -22.76 -11.48 4.26
CA GLN A 36 -23.22 -12.81 3.89
C GLN A 36 -22.65 -13.89 4.81
N ARG A 37 -23.19 -15.10 4.65
CA ARG A 37 -22.69 -16.28 5.36
C ARG A 37 -21.35 -16.68 4.77
N ALA A 38 -20.28 -16.60 5.56
CA ALA A 38 -18.94 -16.97 5.13
C ALA A 38 -18.86 -18.46 4.77
N LEU A 39 -18.17 -18.80 3.69
CA LEU A 39 -18.03 -20.19 3.23
C LEU A 39 -17.21 -21.06 4.20
N VAL A 40 -16.26 -20.45 4.92
CA VAL A 40 -15.31 -21.17 5.78
C VAL A 40 -15.95 -21.65 7.09
N ASP A 41 -16.68 -20.77 7.79
CA ASP A 41 -17.20 -21.05 9.14
C ASP A 41 -18.73 -20.98 9.22
N GLY A 42 -19.40 -20.61 8.13
CA GLY A 42 -20.85 -20.50 8.07
C GLY A 42 -21.43 -19.36 8.92
N LYS A 43 -20.63 -18.41 9.41
CA LYS A 43 -21.09 -17.26 10.19
C LYS A 43 -21.38 -16.07 9.29
N TYR A 44 -22.37 -15.25 9.68
CA TYR A 44 -22.66 -13.99 8.99
C TYR A 44 -21.67 -12.91 9.42
N ARG A 45 -21.00 -12.30 8.44
CA ARG A 45 -20.08 -11.17 8.65
C ARG A 45 -19.92 -10.39 7.35
N THR A 46 -19.48 -9.14 7.45
CA THR A 46 -19.13 -8.32 6.29
C THR A 46 -17.84 -8.83 5.68
N LEU A 47 -17.89 -9.25 4.41
CA LEU A 47 -16.74 -9.77 3.66
C LEU A 47 -16.66 -9.12 2.28
N PRO A 48 -15.45 -9.02 1.70
CA PRO A 48 -15.33 -8.73 0.29
C PRO A 48 -15.98 -9.87 -0.51
N THR A 49 -16.77 -9.50 -1.52
CA THR A 49 -17.47 -10.42 -2.40
C THR A 49 -17.26 -10.07 -3.86
N LEU A 50 -17.32 -11.08 -4.72
CA LEU A 50 -17.28 -10.95 -6.17
C LEU A 50 -18.50 -11.65 -6.79
N PRO A 51 -19.01 -11.17 -7.93
CA PRO A 51 -19.89 -11.96 -8.78
C PRO A 51 -19.33 -13.35 -9.07
N VAL A 52 -20.18 -14.37 -9.12
CA VAL A 52 -19.76 -15.79 -9.25
C VAL A 52 -18.96 -16.01 -10.54
N ASP A 53 -19.33 -15.34 -11.63
CA ASP A 53 -18.67 -15.34 -12.93
C ASP A 53 -17.28 -14.66 -12.91
N LEU A 54 -17.01 -13.83 -11.89
CA LEU A 54 -15.75 -13.12 -11.69
C LEU A 54 -14.87 -13.75 -10.59
N ALA A 55 -15.28 -14.88 -10.01
CA ALA A 55 -14.47 -15.62 -9.05
C ALA A 55 -13.05 -15.89 -9.59
N LEU A 56 -12.06 -15.80 -8.71
CA LEU A 56 -10.67 -16.01 -9.09
C LEU A 56 -10.39 -17.49 -9.36
N THR A 57 -9.76 -17.78 -10.49
CA THR A 57 -9.21 -19.12 -10.76
C THR A 57 -7.92 -19.35 -9.94
N GLN A 58 -7.49 -20.61 -9.79
CA GLN A 58 -6.27 -20.93 -9.06
C GLN A 58 -5.04 -20.22 -9.65
N ASP A 59 -4.92 -20.16 -10.99
CA ASP A 59 -3.81 -19.48 -11.67
C ASP A 59 -3.81 -17.97 -11.40
N GLN A 60 -4.99 -17.35 -11.37
CA GLN A 60 -5.13 -15.92 -11.04
C GLN A 60 -4.75 -15.64 -9.58
N ARG A 61 -5.13 -16.54 -8.66
CA ARG A 61 -4.74 -16.44 -7.24
C ARG A 61 -3.22 -16.54 -7.09
N ALA A 62 -2.61 -17.53 -7.72
CA ALA A 62 -1.17 -17.73 -7.70
C ALA A 62 -0.41 -16.51 -8.25
N GLU A 63 -0.91 -15.90 -9.33
CA GLU A 63 -0.31 -14.69 -9.89
C GLU A 63 -0.41 -13.47 -8.96
N ILE A 64 -1.54 -13.29 -8.27
CA ILE A 64 -1.69 -12.22 -7.27
C ILE A 64 -0.76 -12.48 -6.08
N GLU A 65 -0.67 -13.72 -5.60
CA GLU A 65 0.22 -14.11 -4.50
C GLU A 65 1.70 -13.88 -4.86
N ARG A 66 2.11 -14.27 -6.07
CA ARG A 66 3.44 -13.97 -6.63
C ARG A 66 3.72 -12.47 -6.62
N TYR A 67 2.82 -11.67 -7.17
CA TYR A 67 2.97 -10.21 -7.20
C TYR A 67 3.07 -9.61 -5.79
N ILE A 68 2.22 -10.04 -4.86
CA ILE A 68 2.28 -9.58 -3.46
C ILE A 68 3.64 -9.93 -2.86
N SER A 69 4.13 -11.16 -3.06
CA SER A 69 5.44 -11.59 -2.56
C SER A 69 6.56 -10.73 -3.11
N ASP A 70 6.56 -10.46 -4.41
CA ASP A 70 7.58 -9.62 -5.07
C ASP A 70 7.55 -8.18 -4.53
N VAL A 71 6.36 -7.59 -4.35
CA VAL A 71 6.23 -6.25 -3.77
C VAL A 71 6.68 -6.23 -2.31
N LEU A 72 6.40 -7.28 -1.53
CA LEU A 72 6.89 -7.38 -0.16
C LEU A 72 8.41 -7.49 -0.09
N ALA A 73 9.04 -8.19 -1.04
CA ALA A 73 10.50 -8.25 -1.13
C ALA A 73 11.13 -6.87 -1.37
N LEU A 74 10.43 -5.93 -2.02
CA LEU A 74 10.89 -4.54 -2.15
C LEU A 74 10.91 -3.81 -0.81
N PHE A 75 9.99 -4.11 0.12
CA PHE A 75 9.99 -3.51 1.45
C PHE A 75 11.13 -4.03 2.35
N GLU A 76 11.69 -5.19 2.04
CA GLU A 76 12.83 -5.76 2.78
C GLU A 76 14.19 -5.16 2.37
N GLN A 77 14.23 -4.28 1.38
CA GLN A 77 15.46 -3.59 0.93
C GLN A 77 15.87 -2.46 1.90
N THR A 78 16.08 -2.79 3.18
CA THR A 78 16.36 -1.84 4.26
C THR A 78 17.81 -1.93 4.75
N PRO A 79 18.38 -0.86 5.33
CA PRO A 79 19.71 -0.88 5.93
C PRO A 79 19.90 -1.97 6.99
N ALA A 80 18.85 -2.28 7.78
CA ALA A 80 18.93 -3.32 8.79
C ALA A 80 19.09 -4.74 8.22
N GLN A 81 18.72 -4.95 6.95
CA GLN A 81 18.73 -6.28 6.31
C GLN A 81 20.02 -6.55 5.53
N HIS A 82 20.67 -5.53 4.94
CA HIS A 82 21.87 -5.73 4.13
C HIS A 82 22.75 -4.46 4.04
N GLU A 83 24.07 -4.64 4.04
CA GLU A 83 25.06 -3.54 3.99
C GLU A 83 24.94 -2.70 2.70
N ASP A 84 24.60 -3.32 1.57
CA ASP A 84 24.42 -2.56 0.32
C ASP A 84 23.28 -1.53 0.41
N TRP A 85 22.22 -1.84 1.16
CA TRP A 85 21.10 -0.92 1.42
C TRP A 85 21.51 0.17 2.40
N GLU A 86 22.31 -0.17 3.41
CA GLU A 86 22.92 0.82 4.30
C GLU A 86 23.78 1.81 3.52
N ARG A 87 24.66 1.32 2.64
CA ARG A 87 25.54 2.13 1.79
C ARG A 87 24.73 3.01 0.83
N ALA A 88 23.70 2.48 0.20
CA ALA A 88 22.81 3.24 -0.68
C ALA A 88 22.08 4.37 0.09
N THR A 89 21.54 4.06 1.27
CA THR A 89 20.88 5.05 2.14
C THR A 89 21.86 6.13 2.60
N LEU A 90 23.07 5.76 3.02
CA LEU A 90 24.10 6.72 3.45
C LEU A 90 24.55 7.64 2.31
N ALA A 91 24.68 7.12 1.09
CA ALA A 91 25.01 7.93 -0.07
C ALA A 91 23.95 9.03 -0.30
N LYS A 92 22.66 8.69 -0.15
CA LYS A 92 21.56 9.65 -0.29
C LYS A 92 21.46 10.65 0.84
N ILE A 93 21.75 10.24 2.07
CA ILE A 93 21.89 11.18 3.20
C ILE A 93 23.06 12.14 2.93
N THR A 94 24.18 11.65 2.42
CA THR A 94 25.34 12.49 2.08
C THR A 94 24.97 13.52 1.01
N GLU A 95 24.23 13.12 -0.04
CA GLU A 95 23.70 14.03 -1.05
C GLU A 95 22.82 15.14 -0.44
N LEU A 96 21.91 14.78 0.48
CA LEU A 96 21.07 15.74 1.21
C LEU A 96 21.91 16.78 2.00
N PHE A 97 23.09 16.41 2.48
CA PHE A 97 23.98 17.32 3.23
C PHE A 97 24.76 18.28 2.34
N PHE A 98 25.12 17.88 1.13
CA PHE A 98 25.84 18.70 0.16
C PHE A 98 24.94 19.40 -0.87
N GLY A 99 23.63 19.13 -0.84
CA GLY A 99 22.63 19.77 -1.67
C GLY A 99 22.48 21.29 -1.43
N PRO A 100 21.66 21.98 -2.23
CA PRO A 100 21.54 23.45 -2.26
C PRO A 100 20.81 24.08 -1.05
N LEU A 101 20.72 23.37 0.08
CA LEU A 101 19.98 23.80 1.27
C LEU A 101 20.71 24.92 2.03
N ARG A 102 19.98 25.76 2.77
CA ARG A 102 20.49 27.02 3.38
C ARG A 102 21.43 26.84 4.59
N ASN A 103 21.94 25.63 4.81
CA ASN A 103 22.56 25.21 6.07
C ASN A 103 24.09 25.42 6.12
N GLY A 104 24.67 26.07 5.11
CA GLY A 104 26.12 26.11 4.92
C GLY A 104 26.68 24.74 4.49
N ARG A 105 27.94 24.71 4.01
CA ARG A 105 28.61 23.44 3.69
C ARG A 105 29.12 22.80 4.98
N PRO A 106 28.57 21.66 5.41
CA PRO A 106 29.04 20.98 6.62
C PRO A 106 30.45 20.44 6.43
N SER A 107 31.18 20.26 7.54
CA SER A 107 32.46 19.54 7.52
C SER A 107 32.23 18.04 7.27
N ALA A 108 33.29 17.32 6.87
CA ALA A 108 33.20 15.87 6.66
C ALA A 108 32.80 15.13 7.96
N ASP A 109 33.35 15.54 9.11
CA ASP A 109 33.05 14.94 10.42
C ASP A 109 31.59 15.17 10.83
N GLU A 110 31.04 16.36 10.54
CA GLU A 110 29.62 16.67 10.80
C GLU A 110 28.69 15.79 9.97
N VAL A 111 29.03 15.55 8.69
CA VAL A 111 28.27 14.65 7.80
C VAL A 111 28.33 13.22 8.31
N GLU A 112 29.49 12.74 8.75
CA GLU A 112 29.65 11.38 9.27
C GLU A 112 28.80 11.15 10.53
N ILE A 113 28.88 12.06 11.51
CA ILE A 113 28.11 11.97 12.75
C ILE A 113 26.61 12.03 12.45
N ALA A 114 26.18 12.97 11.61
CA ALA A 114 24.79 13.08 11.23
C ALA A 114 24.31 11.83 10.48
N GLY A 115 25.11 11.31 9.55
CA GLY A 115 24.84 10.09 8.81
C GLY A 115 24.50 8.92 9.73
N LYS A 116 25.22 8.74 10.84
CA LYS A 116 24.93 7.71 11.86
C LYS A 116 23.55 7.88 12.49
N TYR A 117 23.14 9.11 12.83
CA TYR A 117 21.81 9.37 13.38
C TYR A 117 20.69 9.11 12.35
N TYR A 118 20.93 9.47 11.09
CA TYR A 118 19.97 9.19 10.02
C TYR A 118 19.84 7.70 9.75
N LEU A 119 20.95 6.95 9.67
CA LEU A 119 20.92 5.49 9.51
C LEU A 119 20.18 4.82 10.65
N LEU A 120 20.39 5.27 11.90
CA LEU A 120 19.65 4.75 13.04
C LEU A 120 18.14 4.98 12.91
N ALA A 121 17.74 6.18 12.46
CA ALA A 121 16.33 6.52 12.28
C ALA A 121 15.69 5.74 11.11
N LEU A 122 16.44 5.53 10.03
CA LEU A 122 15.97 4.96 8.76
C LEU A 122 16.26 3.46 8.61
N ARG A 123 16.77 2.80 9.66
CA ARG A 123 17.22 1.40 9.60
C ARG A 123 16.19 0.41 9.06
N ASP A 124 14.91 0.69 9.30
CA ASP A 124 13.73 -0.10 8.97
C ASP A 124 12.96 0.45 7.75
N VAL A 125 13.52 1.44 7.06
CA VAL A 125 12.90 2.06 5.88
C VAL A 125 13.61 1.55 4.63
N PRO A 126 12.87 1.17 3.56
CA PRO A 126 13.49 0.74 2.32
C PRO A 126 14.36 1.84 1.72
N SER A 127 15.57 1.51 1.26
CA SER A 127 16.52 2.48 0.72
C SER A 127 15.97 3.24 -0.48
N TRP A 128 15.16 2.59 -1.33
CA TRP A 128 14.49 3.24 -2.45
C TRP A 128 13.47 4.29 -1.99
N ALA A 129 12.83 4.10 -0.84
CA ALA A 129 11.87 5.06 -0.30
C ALA A 129 12.59 6.28 0.29
N VAL A 130 13.78 6.07 0.90
CA VAL A 130 14.64 7.15 1.35
C VAL A 130 15.15 7.99 0.17
N ASP A 131 15.60 7.35 -0.90
CA ASP A 131 16.06 8.01 -2.13
C ASP A 131 15.01 9.01 -2.65
N ILE A 132 13.79 8.54 -2.88
CA ILE A 132 12.67 9.36 -3.35
C ILE A 132 12.29 10.44 -2.33
N ALA A 133 12.34 10.14 -1.03
CA ALA A 133 12.06 11.13 0.00
C ALA A 133 13.07 12.28 0.01
N VAL A 134 14.36 11.98 -0.19
CA VAL A 134 15.42 12.98 -0.33
C VAL A 134 15.21 13.81 -1.59
N GLU A 135 14.95 13.18 -2.74
CA GLU A 135 14.67 13.89 -3.99
C GLU A 135 13.45 14.81 -3.87
N ASN A 136 12.35 14.31 -3.32
CA ASN A 136 11.14 15.10 -3.06
C ASN A 136 11.42 16.25 -2.09
N TRP A 137 12.25 16.03 -1.07
CA TRP A 137 12.63 17.09 -0.13
C TRP A 137 13.39 18.21 -0.85
N LEU A 138 14.42 17.86 -1.63
CA LEU A 138 15.24 18.82 -2.37
C LEU A 138 14.44 19.59 -3.43
N CYS A 139 13.40 18.97 -4.01
CA CYS A 139 12.50 19.61 -4.97
C CYS A 139 11.32 20.36 -4.32
N GLY A 140 11.13 20.27 -3.00
CA GLY A 140 9.99 20.87 -2.30
C GLY A 140 8.66 20.12 -2.46
N PHE A 141 8.67 18.87 -2.91
CA PHE A 141 7.49 17.99 -3.09
C PHE A 141 7.27 17.04 -1.90
N CYS A 142 7.59 17.46 -0.68
CA CYS A 142 7.54 16.61 0.52
C CYS A 142 6.17 16.61 1.26
N GLY A 143 5.17 17.30 0.73
CA GLY A 143 3.81 17.33 1.28
C GLY A 143 3.67 18.22 2.53
N ASN A 144 2.75 17.85 3.41
CA ASN A 144 2.39 18.62 4.60
C ASN A 144 2.78 17.89 5.90
N ASP A 145 2.99 18.67 6.95
CA ASP A 145 3.26 18.20 8.30
C ASP A 145 1.98 17.76 9.05
N GLU A 146 2.12 17.42 10.33
CA GLU A 146 1.00 16.97 11.18
C GLU A 146 -0.05 18.05 11.44
N ARG A 147 0.28 19.32 11.20
CA ARG A 147 -0.62 20.47 11.34
C ARG A 147 -1.31 20.82 10.02
N GLY A 148 -0.96 20.12 8.94
CA GLY A 148 -1.46 20.38 7.60
C GLY A 148 -0.70 21.48 6.86
N GLU A 149 0.41 21.96 7.42
CA GLU A 149 1.24 23.01 6.82
C GLU A 149 2.32 22.40 5.91
N PRO A 150 2.70 23.04 4.79
CA PRO A 150 3.79 22.55 3.96
C PRO A 150 5.10 22.44 4.74
N TYR A 151 5.87 21.37 4.51
CA TYR A 151 7.19 21.25 5.12
C TYR A 151 8.12 22.38 4.63
N ASP A 152 8.91 22.92 5.57
CA ASP A 152 9.98 23.85 5.24
C ASP A 152 11.18 23.09 4.64
N SER A 153 11.12 22.91 3.31
CA SER A 153 12.17 22.26 2.52
C SER A 153 13.42 23.14 2.30
N GLN A 154 13.47 24.37 2.84
CA GLN A 154 14.68 25.20 2.76
C GLN A 154 15.83 24.68 3.63
N TRP A 155 15.48 23.90 4.65
CA TRP A 155 16.41 23.33 5.62
C TRP A 155 16.49 21.82 5.46
N ARG A 156 17.62 21.24 5.88
CA ARG A 156 17.71 19.79 6.06
C ARG A 156 16.63 19.32 7.05
N PRO A 157 15.89 18.24 6.74
CA PRO A 157 14.94 17.67 7.67
C PRO A 157 15.66 17.20 8.93
N VAL A 158 14.95 17.02 10.03
CA VAL A 158 15.47 16.19 11.12
C VAL A 158 15.27 14.71 10.75
N PRO A 159 16.10 13.76 11.27
CA PRO A 159 16.00 12.35 10.89
C PRO A 159 14.59 11.75 11.03
N ALA A 160 13.86 12.12 12.09
CA ALA A 160 12.50 11.67 12.32
C ALA A 160 11.51 12.18 11.25
N VAL A 161 11.70 13.40 10.74
CA VAL A 161 10.87 13.95 9.65
C VAL A 161 11.17 13.25 8.34
N LEU A 162 12.45 13.06 8.00
CA LEU A 162 12.82 12.32 6.79
C LEU A 162 12.26 10.89 6.82
N LYS A 163 12.29 10.22 7.98
CA LYS A 163 11.65 8.90 8.16
C LYS A 163 10.16 8.93 7.82
N LYS A 164 9.42 9.91 8.33
CA LYS A 164 7.97 10.04 8.05
C LYS A 164 7.71 10.25 6.56
N VAL A 165 8.47 11.13 5.91
CA VAL A 165 8.35 11.38 4.47
C VAL A 165 8.65 10.09 3.69
N ALA A 166 9.74 9.40 4.00
CA ALA A 166 10.10 8.13 3.36
C ALA A 166 9.06 7.02 3.58
N ILE A 167 8.46 6.93 4.77
CA ILE A 167 7.34 5.99 5.01
C ILE A 167 6.12 6.38 4.15
N SER A 168 5.81 7.67 3.99
CA SER A 168 4.66 8.07 3.18
C SER A 168 4.81 7.67 1.70
N VAL A 169 6.05 7.64 1.18
CA VAL A 169 6.37 7.17 -0.17
C VAL A 169 5.99 5.69 -0.36
N THR A 170 5.93 4.88 0.70
CA THR A 170 5.55 3.45 0.61
C THR A 170 4.04 3.22 0.55
N TYR A 171 3.22 4.22 0.89
CA TYR A 171 1.77 4.08 1.03
C TYR A 171 1.06 3.61 -0.24
N PRO A 172 1.40 4.08 -1.46
CA PRO A 172 0.77 3.58 -2.68
C PRO A 172 0.94 2.07 -2.84
N LEU A 173 2.14 1.54 -2.62
CA LEU A 173 2.43 0.10 -2.71
C LEU A 173 1.70 -0.70 -1.63
N HIS A 174 1.66 -0.20 -0.39
CA HIS A 174 0.85 -0.82 0.67
C HIS A 174 -0.64 -0.86 0.32
N ALA A 175 -1.17 0.21 -0.28
CA ALA A 175 -2.56 0.27 -0.70
C ALA A 175 -2.86 -0.79 -1.77
N GLN A 176 -1.96 -0.98 -2.74
CA GLN A 176 -2.09 -2.03 -3.75
C GLN A 176 -2.06 -3.43 -3.15
N VAL A 177 -1.09 -3.73 -2.28
CA VAL A 177 -1.00 -5.04 -1.59
C VAL A 177 -2.27 -5.30 -0.77
N ARG A 178 -2.77 -4.30 -0.05
CA ARG A 178 -4.01 -4.42 0.73
C ARG A 178 -5.23 -4.70 -0.17
N MET A 179 -5.34 -4.00 -1.29
CA MET A 179 -6.41 -4.22 -2.28
C MET A 179 -6.35 -5.65 -2.84
N LEU A 180 -5.17 -6.13 -3.23
CA LEU A 180 -5.00 -7.47 -3.79
C LEU A 180 -5.22 -8.58 -2.76
N ARG A 181 -4.79 -8.40 -1.50
CA ARG A 181 -5.14 -9.32 -0.40
C ARG A 181 -6.64 -9.38 -0.17
N ARG A 182 -7.32 -8.23 -0.26
CA ARG A 182 -8.78 -8.16 -0.17
C ARG A 182 -9.45 -8.91 -1.33
N LEU A 183 -8.90 -8.79 -2.53
CA LEU A 183 -9.36 -9.52 -3.71
C LEU A 183 -9.16 -11.05 -3.56
N LEU A 184 -8.02 -11.49 -3.01
CA LEU A 184 -7.78 -12.92 -2.71
C LEU A 184 -8.73 -13.48 -1.64
N ALA A 185 -9.14 -12.64 -0.69
CA ALA A 185 -10.10 -13.00 0.35
C ALA A 185 -11.56 -12.89 -0.12
N ALA A 186 -11.81 -12.41 -1.34
CA ALA A 186 -13.16 -12.21 -1.83
C ALA A 186 -13.87 -13.55 -2.08
N GLU A 187 -15.06 -13.69 -1.51
CA GLU A 187 -15.92 -14.87 -1.71
C GLU A 187 -16.94 -14.60 -2.83
N PRO A 188 -17.41 -15.63 -3.55
CA PRO A 188 -18.52 -15.45 -4.48
C PRO A 188 -19.76 -14.96 -3.73
N ILE A 189 -20.45 -13.96 -4.30
CA ILE A 189 -21.69 -13.44 -3.74
C ILE A 189 -22.76 -14.53 -3.76
N ILE A 190 -23.48 -14.68 -2.64
CA ILE A 190 -24.62 -15.60 -2.56
C ILE A 190 -25.82 -14.93 -3.22
N GLU A 191 -26.14 -15.32 -4.45
CA GLU A 191 -27.32 -14.82 -5.13
C GLU A 191 -28.58 -15.55 -4.64
N PHE A 192 -29.53 -14.78 -4.11
CA PHE A 192 -30.85 -15.30 -3.76
C PHE A 192 -31.79 -15.21 -4.96
N SER A 193 -32.46 -16.32 -5.30
CA SER A 193 -33.51 -16.34 -6.31
C SER A 193 -34.63 -15.34 -5.98
N GLU A 194 -35.34 -14.85 -6.99
CA GLU A 194 -36.46 -13.92 -6.77
C GLU A 194 -37.56 -14.55 -5.91
N GLU A 195 -37.83 -15.84 -6.10
CA GLU A 195 -38.76 -16.61 -5.29
C GLU A 195 -38.32 -16.65 -3.81
N HIS A 196 -37.02 -16.88 -3.55
CA HIS A 196 -36.48 -16.85 -2.20
C HIS A 196 -36.62 -15.46 -1.57
N ARG A 197 -36.33 -14.40 -2.33
CA ARG A 197 -36.51 -13.00 -1.88
C ARG A 197 -37.97 -12.68 -1.57
N ALA A 198 -38.91 -13.11 -2.41
CA ALA A 198 -40.34 -12.93 -2.19
C ALA A 198 -40.81 -13.64 -0.90
N ASN A 199 -40.40 -14.89 -0.72
CA ASN A 199 -40.71 -15.67 0.49
C ASN A 199 -40.14 -15.01 1.76
N MET A 200 -38.91 -14.50 1.72
CA MET A 200 -38.31 -13.81 2.86
C MET A 200 -39.01 -12.49 3.19
N ARG A 201 -39.40 -11.70 2.18
CA ARG A 201 -40.21 -10.48 2.39
C ARG A 201 -41.54 -10.79 3.05
N ALA A 202 -42.24 -11.83 2.60
CA ALA A 202 -43.50 -12.27 3.20
C ALA A 202 -43.33 -12.68 4.66
N ARG A 203 -42.26 -13.42 5.00
CA ARG A 203 -41.95 -13.81 6.39
C ARG A 203 -41.67 -12.60 7.28
N VAL A 204 -40.86 -11.65 6.81
CA VAL A 204 -40.54 -10.44 7.59
C VAL A 204 -41.79 -9.58 7.79
N ALA A 205 -42.63 -9.41 6.77
CA ALA A 205 -43.91 -8.71 6.89
C ALA A 205 -44.83 -9.36 7.94
N GLY A 206 -44.91 -10.70 7.97
CA GLY A 206 -45.66 -11.44 8.99
C GLY A 206 -45.15 -11.20 10.41
N LEU A 207 -43.82 -11.21 10.60
CA LEU A 207 -43.21 -10.94 11.91
C LEU A 207 -43.47 -9.49 12.39
N LEU A 208 -43.42 -8.52 11.48
CA LEU A 208 -43.70 -7.11 11.81
C LEU A 208 -45.15 -6.87 12.22
N LEU A 209 -46.09 -7.61 11.63
CA LEU A 209 -47.50 -7.55 12.02
C LEU A 209 -47.71 -8.17 13.41
N LEU A 210 -47.06 -9.30 13.71
CA LEU A 210 -47.11 -9.94 15.03
C LEU A 210 -46.45 -9.12 16.13
N ALA A 211 -45.42 -8.33 15.83
CA ALA A 211 -44.75 -7.48 16.80
C ALA A 211 -45.49 -6.16 17.12
N ARG A 212 -46.56 -5.84 16.37
CA ARG A 212 -47.37 -4.62 16.54
C ARG A 212 -48.74 -4.88 17.19
N GLY A 213 -49.13 -6.14 17.37
CA GLY A 213 -50.34 -6.55 18.10
C GLY A 213 -50.00 -6.93 19.53
#